data_AF-A0A0F8Z902-F1
#
_entry.id   AF-A0A0F8Z902-F1
#
_cell.length_a   1.000
_cell.length_b   1.000
_cell.length_c   1.000
_cell.angle_alpha   90.00
_cell.angle_beta   90.00
_cell.angle_gamma   90.00
#
_symmetry.space_group_name_H-M   'P 1'
#
loop_
_entity.id
_entity.type
_entity.pdbx_description
1 polymer ?
#
loop_
_entity_poly.entity_id
_entity_poly.type
_entity_poly.pdbx_seq_one_letter_code
_entity_poly.pdbx_strand_id
1 'polypeptide(L)'
;LQIDHNHPIGNADKAGLKDVVLEAALTTIMDCEDSVAAVDGEDKVQVYQNWLGLMKGTLVESFTKEGKTIERTLAPDRNYSGVNGQPLTLKGRSMMFIRNVGHLMTNPAIQDSQGRDVFEGIMDAVITATAALHDLQGNSPVKNSSAASINIVKPKMHGPEEVAFTNTLFSRVEQLLQLPANTVKMGIMDEERRTSVNLKACIAAAKERVVFINTGFLDRTGDEIHTSMQAGVVLPKAAIKQQPWIAAYEDRNVDIGLQTGLSGRAQIGKGMWPMPDKMALMMEQKIAHPQSGANTAWVPSPTAATLHAMHYHDVDVFACQKAISERQQASLTQLLTPPLMVDPNSLTKEDIQAELDNNAQGILG
;
A
#
# COMPACT_ATOMS: atom_id res chain seq x y z
N LEU A 1 12.41 -22.90 -10.45
CA LEU A 1 13.54 -23.68 -9.91
C LEU A 1 14.81 -23.31 -10.67
N GLN A 2 15.94 -23.13 -9.98
CA GLN A 2 17.25 -22.93 -10.61
C GLN A 2 18.11 -24.18 -10.40
N ILE A 3 18.61 -24.76 -11.48
CA ILE A 3 19.39 -26.00 -11.47
C ILE A 3 20.79 -25.71 -12.00
N ASP A 4 21.81 -26.07 -11.23
CA ASP A 4 23.22 -25.85 -11.53
C ASP A 4 24.10 -26.76 -10.67
N HIS A 5 24.52 -27.91 -11.20
CA HIS A 5 25.34 -28.89 -10.48
C HIS A 5 26.76 -28.40 -10.13
N ASN A 6 27.22 -27.29 -10.74
CA ASN A 6 28.53 -26.71 -10.45
C ASN A 6 28.47 -25.66 -9.35
N HIS A 7 27.28 -25.18 -8.99
CA HIS A 7 27.08 -24.23 -7.91
C HIS A 7 27.31 -24.93 -6.54
N PRO A 8 27.90 -24.27 -5.53
CA PRO A 8 28.14 -24.90 -4.22
C PRO A 8 26.90 -25.55 -3.59
N ILE A 9 25.74 -24.89 -3.70
CA ILE A 9 24.46 -25.45 -3.21
C ILE A 9 23.96 -26.59 -4.11
N GLY A 10 23.98 -26.40 -5.44
CA GLY A 10 23.46 -27.41 -6.38
C GLY A 10 24.31 -28.67 -6.43
N ASN A 11 25.62 -28.57 -6.18
CA ASN A 11 26.52 -29.72 -6.07
C ASN A 11 26.13 -30.64 -4.88
N ALA A 12 25.64 -30.05 -3.79
CA ALA A 12 25.19 -30.78 -2.61
C ALA A 12 23.78 -31.39 -2.78
N ASP A 13 23.01 -30.94 -3.78
CA ASP A 13 21.67 -31.43 -4.09
C ASP A 13 21.68 -32.51 -5.20
N LYS A 14 20.94 -33.60 -5.01
CA LYS A 14 20.93 -34.73 -5.96
C LYS A 14 20.40 -34.35 -7.34
N ALA A 15 19.51 -33.37 -7.42
CA ALA A 15 18.92 -32.88 -8.66
C ALA A 15 19.63 -31.62 -9.19
N GLY A 16 20.70 -31.17 -8.53
CA GLY A 16 21.40 -29.95 -8.92
C GLY A 16 20.67 -28.67 -8.50
N LEU A 17 19.63 -28.75 -7.66
CA LEU A 17 18.83 -27.58 -7.27
C LEU A 17 19.68 -26.61 -6.46
N LYS A 18 19.86 -25.38 -6.98
CA LYS A 18 20.61 -24.34 -6.27
C LYS A 18 19.72 -23.30 -5.58
N ASP A 19 18.52 -23.06 -6.10
CA ASP A 19 17.62 -22.03 -5.58
C ASP A 19 16.16 -22.20 -6.06
N VAL A 20 15.23 -21.63 -5.31
CA VAL A 20 13.80 -21.52 -5.64
C VAL A 20 13.44 -20.03 -5.69
N VAL A 21 13.37 -19.50 -6.91
CA VAL A 21 12.87 -18.12 -7.12
C VAL A 21 11.35 -18.11 -7.06
N LEU A 22 10.82 -17.42 -6.05
CA LEU A 22 9.40 -17.13 -5.94
C LEU A 22 9.08 -15.79 -6.60
N GLU A 23 7.96 -15.74 -7.33
CA GLU A 23 7.35 -14.46 -7.67
C GLU A 23 6.73 -13.88 -6.39
N ALA A 24 7.18 -12.69 -6.00
CA ALA A 24 6.97 -12.18 -4.64
C ALA A 24 6.18 -10.87 -4.64
N ALA A 25 6.87 -9.72 -4.64
CA ALA A 25 6.25 -8.40 -4.69
C ALA A 25 5.67 -8.16 -6.10
N LEU A 26 4.43 -8.59 -6.33
CA LEU A 26 3.69 -8.36 -7.58
C LEU A 26 3.46 -6.86 -7.83
N THR A 27 3.19 -6.12 -6.75
CA THR A 27 2.97 -4.67 -6.78
C THR A 27 3.74 -3.98 -5.65
N THR A 28 4.20 -2.76 -5.90
CA THR A 28 4.94 -1.94 -4.93
C THR A 28 4.40 -0.52 -4.96
N ILE A 29 4.18 0.06 -3.78
CA ILE A 29 3.82 1.46 -3.63
C ILE A 29 5.12 2.25 -3.44
N MET A 30 5.45 3.09 -4.42
CA MET A 30 6.47 4.13 -4.27
C MET A 30 5.84 5.27 -3.49
N ASP A 31 6.41 5.62 -2.35
CA ASP A 31 5.72 6.44 -1.37
C ASP A 31 6.24 7.88 -1.32
N CYS A 32 5.32 8.84 -1.42
CA CYS A 32 5.59 10.27 -1.27
C CYS A 32 4.99 10.85 0.02
N GLU A 33 4.44 10.00 0.89
CA GLU A 33 3.69 10.40 2.09
C GLU A 33 4.39 9.88 3.37
N ASP A 34 3.78 8.98 4.15
CA ASP A 34 4.21 8.76 5.54
C ASP A 34 5.62 8.19 5.74
N SER A 35 6.23 7.58 4.72
CA SER A 35 7.59 7.01 4.84
C SER A 35 8.72 7.96 4.40
N VAL A 36 8.39 9.19 4.02
CA VAL A 36 9.37 10.21 3.63
C VAL A 36 9.16 11.52 4.38
N ALA A 37 10.23 12.29 4.57
CA ALA A 37 10.15 13.67 5.02
C ALA A 37 10.46 14.57 3.83
N ALA A 38 9.45 15.31 3.34
CA ALA A 38 9.62 16.25 2.24
C ALA A 38 8.82 17.53 2.48
N VAL A 39 9.48 18.58 2.96
CA VAL A 39 8.81 19.75 3.56
C VAL A 39 8.88 21.01 2.69
N ASP A 40 9.70 21.00 1.65
CA ASP A 40 9.88 22.13 0.73
C ASP A 40 10.05 21.68 -0.73
N GLY A 41 10.36 22.64 -1.61
CA GLY A 41 10.56 22.36 -3.03
C GLY A 41 11.78 21.50 -3.34
N GLU A 42 12.87 21.60 -2.57
CA GLU A 42 14.08 20.83 -2.80
C GLU A 42 13.82 19.35 -2.50
N ASP A 43 13.20 19.07 -1.36
CA ASP A 43 12.84 17.70 -0.98
C ASP A 43 11.85 17.08 -1.97
N LYS A 44 10.81 17.83 -2.36
CA LYS A 44 9.81 17.32 -3.32
C LYS A 44 10.44 17.05 -4.69
N VAL A 45 11.39 17.88 -5.14
CA VAL A 45 12.14 17.61 -6.38
C VAL A 45 12.89 16.29 -6.28
N GLN A 46 13.54 15.97 -5.15
CA GLN A 46 14.23 14.70 -4.98
C GLN A 46 13.27 13.51 -5.07
N VAL A 47 12.11 13.58 -4.41
CA VAL A 47 11.06 12.55 -4.49
C VAL A 47 10.60 12.35 -5.94
N TYR A 48 10.29 13.45 -6.65
CA TYR A 48 9.84 13.38 -8.04
C TYR A 48 10.91 12.91 -9.01
N GLN A 49 12.19 13.22 -8.77
CA GLN A 49 13.31 12.74 -9.58
C GLN A 49 13.45 11.22 -9.52
N ASN A 50 13.29 10.63 -8.33
CA ASN A 50 13.29 9.17 -8.18
C ASN A 50 12.13 8.53 -8.93
N TRP A 51 10.91 9.07 -8.79
CA TRP A 51 9.74 8.59 -9.53
C TRP A 51 9.91 8.73 -11.06
N LEU A 52 10.44 9.86 -11.52
CA LEU A 52 10.75 10.09 -12.94
C LEU A 52 11.79 9.09 -13.45
N GLY A 53 12.84 8.83 -12.68
CA GLY A 53 13.86 7.83 -13.00
C GLY A 53 13.27 6.43 -13.15
N LEU A 54 12.33 6.05 -12.28
CA LEU A 54 11.59 4.79 -12.38
C LEU A 54 10.73 4.73 -13.65
N MET A 55 9.96 5.79 -13.94
CA MET A 55 9.08 5.85 -15.12
C MET A 55 9.83 5.92 -16.45
N LYS A 56 11.06 6.41 -16.45
CA LYS A 56 11.97 6.38 -17.61
C LYS A 56 12.82 5.12 -17.69
N GLY A 57 12.81 4.28 -16.66
CA GLY A 57 13.67 3.10 -16.58
C GLY A 57 15.17 3.42 -16.41
N THR A 58 15.51 4.64 -15.98
CA THR A 58 16.89 5.15 -15.89
C THR A 58 17.40 5.28 -14.46
N LEU A 59 16.61 4.91 -13.45
CA LEU A 59 17.07 4.97 -12.06
C LEU A 59 18.25 4.01 -11.86
N VAL A 60 19.35 4.56 -11.36
CA VAL A 60 20.57 3.85 -11.02
C VAL A 60 21.07 4.36 -9.68
N GLU A 61 21.58 3.43 -8.85
CA GLU A 61 22.22 3.75 -7.59
C GLU A 61 23.59 3.07 -7.54
N SER A 62 24.62 3.79 -7.13
CA SER A 62 26.01 3.31 -7.10
C SER A 62 26.51 3.23 -5.66
N PHE A 63 26.96 2.04 -5.24
CA PHE A 63 27.48 1.83 -3.89
C PHE A 63 28.74 0.95 -3.89
N THR A 64 29.58 1.12 -2.87
CA THR A 64 30.81 0.34 -2.72
C THR A 64 30.55 -0.89 -1.87
N LYS A 65 30.85 -2.07 -2.40
CA LYS A 65 30.85 -3.34 -1.66
C LYS A 65 32.18 -4.05 -1.88
N GLU A 66 32.85 -4.43 -0.79
CA GLU A 66 34.16 -5.12 -0.84
C GLU A 66 35.20 -4.38 -1.68
N GLY A 67 35.19 -3.04 -1.62
CA GLY A 67 36.12 -2.17 -2.37
C GLY A 67 35.82 -2.02 -3.86
N LYS A 68 34.71 -2.56 -4.36
CA LYS A 68 34.26 -2.39 -5.75
C LYS A 68 33.00 -1.53 -5.80
N THR A 69 32.96 -0.57 -6.71
CA THR A 69 31.73 0.17 -7.05
C THR A 69 30.80 -0.77 -7.81
N ILE A 70 29.58 -0.92 -7.31
CA ILE A 70 28.50 -1.68 -7.93
C ILE A 70 27.39 -0.71 -8.28
N GLU A 71 26.94 -0.75 -9.53
CA GLU A 71 25.74 -0.04 -9.97
C GLU A 71 24.54 -0.98 -9.91
N ARG A 72 23.43 -0.51 -9.34
CA ARG A 72 22.15 -1.22 -9.32
C ARG A 72 21.16 -0.52 -10.23
N THR A 73 20.62 -1.27 -11.17
CA THR A 73 19.63 -0.82 -12.15
C THR A 73 18.37 -1.68 -12.05
N LEU A 74 17.30 -1.26 -12.74
CA LEU A 74 16.06 -2.02 -12.82
C LEU A 74 16.27 -3.33 -13.58
N ALA A 75 15.79 -4.44 -13.00
CA ALA A 75 15.89 -5.76 -13.62
C ALA A 75 15.10 -5.83 -14.95
N PRO A 76 15.62 -6.48 -16.01
CA PRO A 76 14.88 -6.70 -17.25
C PRO A 76 13.77 -7.73 -17.08
N ASP A 77 12.89 -7.84 -18.08
CA ASP A 77 11.91 -8.93 -18.14
C ASP A 77 12.59 -10.30 -18.29
N ARG A 78 11.95 -11.35 -17.78
CA ARG A 78 12.49 -12.70 -17.71
C ARG A 78 11.95 -13.54 -18.86
N ASN A 79 12.84 -14.13 -19.64
CA ASN A 79 12.48 -14.91 -20.82
C ASN A 79 12.65 -16.42 -20.55
N TYR A 80 11.66 -17.19 -20.99
CA TYR A 80 11.57 -18.63 -20.82
C TYR A 80 11.13 -19.29 -22.14
N SER A 81 11.38 -20.60 -22.27
CA SER A 81 10.75 -21.43 -23.29
C SER A 81 9.50 -22.08 -22.68
N GLY A 82 8.35 -21.85 -23.29
CA GLY A 82 7.10 -22.52 -22.91
C GLY A 82 7.15 -24.01 -23.19
N VAL A 83 6.24 -24.77 -22.56
CA VAL A 83 6.16 -26.24 -22.73
C VAL A 83 5.87 -26.67 -24.18
N ASN A 84 5.33 -25.77 -25.00
CA ASN A 84 5.09 -25.96 -26.43
C ASN A 84 6.25 -25.45 -27.32
N GLY A 85 7.37 -25.05 -26.73
CA GLY A 85 8.53 -24.46 -27.41
C GLY A 85 8.39 -22.98 -27.80
N GLN A 86 7.25 -22.33 -27.54
CA GLN A 86 7.06 -20.91 -27.83
C GLN A 86 7.69 -20.02 -26.76
N PRO A 87 8.17 -18.80 -27.09
CA PRO A 87 8.69 -17.86 -26.11
C PRO A 87 7.64 -17.48 -25.05
N LEU A 88 8.05 -17.44 -23.78
CA LEU A 88 7.28 -16.95 -22.66
C LEU A 88 8.06 -15.85 -21.95
N THR A 89 7.49 -14.64 -21.85
CA THR A 89 8.10 -13.52 -21.16
C THR A 89 7.28 -13.16 -19.93
N LEU A 90 7.95 -13.10 -18.77
CA LEU A 90 7.37 -12.66 -17.51
C LEU A 90 7.95 -11.31 -17.12
N LYS A 91 7.14 -10.48 -16.46
CA LYS A 91 7.61 -9.21 -15.92
C LYS A 91 8.70 -9.47 -14.88
N GLY A 92 9.85 -8.80 -15.05
CA GLY A 92 10.98 -8.94 -14.13
C GLY A 92 10.95 -7.99 -12.94
N ARG A 93 9.88 -7.20 -12.81
CA ARG A 93 9.75 -6.10 -11.86
C ARG A 93 8.33 -6.09 -11.29
N SER A 94 8.22 -5.57 -10.08
CA SER A 94 6.95 -5.24 -9.45
C SER A 94 6.23 -4.14 -10.24
N MET A 95 4.91 -4.24 -10.36
CA MET A 95 4.09 -3.15 -10.89
C MET A 95 4.00 -2.02 -9.86
N MET A 96 4.37 -0.81 -10.26
CA MET A 96 4.53 0.32 -9.37
C MET A 96 3.24 1.15 -9.30
N PHE A 97 2.77 1.37 -8.09
CA PHE A 97 1.89 2.47 -7.69
C PHE A 97 2.74 3.63 -7.18
N ILE A 98 2.19 4.84 -7.17
CA ILE A 98 2.72 5.99 -6.45
C ILE A 98 1.71 6.41 -5.37
N ARG A 99 2.12 6.57 -4.12
CA ARG A 99 1.26 7.11 -3.05
C ARG A 99 1.53 8.60 -2.94
N ASN A 100 0.60 9.40 -3.44
CA ASN A 100 0.63 10.85 -3.28
C ASN A 100 0.19 11.21 -1.86
N VAL A 101 0.53 12.41 -1.39
CA VAL A 101 0.00 12.90 -0.10
C VAL A 101 -1.51 13.11 -0.16
N GLY A 102 -2.15 13.22 1.01
CA GLY A 102 -3.60 13.43 1.18
C GLY A 102 -4.09 14.82 0.78
N HIS A 103 -5.14 15.32 1.45
CA HIS A 103 -5.76 16.62 1.14
C HIS A 103 -5.33 17.76 2.06
N LEU A 104 -4.62 17.46 3.16
CA LEU A 104 -4.39 18.38 4.26
C LEU A 104 -3.34 19.46 3.96
N MET A 105 -2.16 19.04 3.52
CA MET A 105 -0.97 19.90 3.52
C MET A 105 -0.89 20.81 2.29
N THR A 106 -0.35 22.01 2.50
CA THR A 106 0.17 22.89 1.45
C THR A 106 1.70 22.84 1.44
N ASN A 107 2.33 23.18 0.32
CA ASN A 107 3.79 23.17 0.21
C ASN A 107 4.30 24.46 -0.48
N PRO A 108 5.38 25.09 0.03
CA PRO A 108 5.86 26.37 -0.47
C PRO A 108 6.54 26.29 -1.85
N ALA A 109 6.70 25.09 -2.43
CA ALA A 109 7.33 24.91 -3.73
C ALA A 109 6.57 25.60 -4.88
N ILE A 110 5.25 25.81 -4.75
CA ILE A 110 4.43 26.53 -5.72
C ILE A 110 3.47 27.46 -4.97
N GLN A 111 3.44 28.73 -5.38
CA GLN A 111 2.45 29.71 -4.90
C GLN A 111 1.43 30.04 -5.98
N ASP A 112 0.17 30.23 -5.57
CA ASP A 112 -0.90 30.67 -6.45
C ASP A 112 -0.77 32.17 -6.80
N SER A 113 -1.67 32.69 -7.65
CA SER A 113 -1.66 34.09 -8.07
C SER A 113 -1.92 35.09 -6.93
N GLN A 114 -2.28 34.61 -5.74
CA GLN A 114 -2.48 35.40 -4.52
C GLN A 114 -1.30 35.26 -3.54
N GLY A 115 -0.24 34.54 -3.93
CA GLY A 115 0.94 34.31 -3.10
C GLY A 115 0.72 33.27 -2.00
N ARG A 116 -0.30 32.41 -2.11
CA ARG A 116 -0.56 31.34 -1.14
C ARG A 116 0.02 30.02 -1.63
N ASP A 117 0.59 29.26 -0.71
CA ASP A 117 1.12 27.93 -1.01
C ASP A 117 0.02 27.00 -1.52
N VAL A 118 0.33 26.25 -2.58
CA VAL A 118 -0.61 25.32 -3.21
C VAL A 118 -0.74 24.05 -2.37
N PHE A 119 -1.92 23.45 -2.37
CA PHE A 119 -2.15 22.13 -1.77
C PHE A 119 -1.25 21.07 -2.41
N GLU A 120 -0.46 20.40 -1.58
CA GLU A 120 0.57 19.46 -2.00
C GLU A 120 -0.05 18.26 -2.73
N GLY A 121 -1.21 17.77 -2.28
CA GLY A 121 -1.92 16.68 -2.96
C GLY A 121 -2.37 17.00 -4.39
N ILE A 122 -2.56 18.29 -4.73
CA ILE A 122 -2.85 18.74 -6.11
C ILE A 122 -1.55 18.76 -6.92
N MET A 123 -0.46 19.27 -6.32
CA MET A 123 0.86 19.29 -6.95
C MET A 123 1.33 17.87 -7.30
N ASP A 124 1.26 16.96 -6.33
CA ASP A 124 1.61 15.55 -6.49
C ASP A 124 0.84 14.93 -7.66
N ALA A 125 -0.49 15.13 -7.72
CA ALA A 125 -1.33 14.55 -8.76
C ALA A 125 -0.90 14.99 -10.17
N VAL A 126 -0.53 16.26 -10.35
CA VAL A 126 -0.04 16.77 -11.64
C VAL A 126 1.35 16.22 -11.95
N ILE A 127 2.29 16.33 -11.02
CA ILE A 127 3.71 16.04 -11.29
C ILE A 127 3.94 14.53 -11.44
N THR A 128 3.37 13.71 -10.56
CA THR A 128 3.53 12.25 -10.62
C THR A 128 2.88 11.63 -11.86
N ALA A 129 1.70 12.13 -12.27
CA ALA A 129 1.05 11.72 -13.51
C ALA A 129 1.84 12.16 -14.75
N THR A 130 2.43 13.37 -14.72
CA THR A 130 3.31 13.86 -15.80
C THR A 130 4.53 12.98 -15.96
N ALA A 131 5.20 12.61 -14.86
CA ALA A 131 6.33 11.69 -14.90
C ALA A 131 5.94 10.29 -15.43
N ALA A 132 4.75 9.80 -15.09
CA ALA A 132 4.23 8.53 -15.59
C ALA A 132 3.92 8.50 -17.10
N LEU A 133 3.84 9.65 -17.77
CA LEU A 133 3.73 9.70 -19.23
C LEU A 133 4.90 9.01 -19.93
N HIS A 134 6.08 8.98 -19.32
CA HIS A 134 7.24 8.29 -19.89
C HIS A 134 7.01 6.78 -20.04
N ASP A 135 6.32 6.14 -19.10
CA ASP A 135 5.91 4.75 -19.22
C ASP A 135 4.85 4.58 -20.31
N LEU A 136 3.81 5.42 -20.30
CA LEU A 136 2.68 5.31 -21.23
C LEU A 136 3.06 5.56 -22.69
N GLN A 137 3.98 6.49 -22.94
CA GLN A 137 4.45 6.86 -24.29
C GLN A 137 5.57 5.94 -24.80
N GLY A 138 6.01 4.96 -24.00
CA GLY A 138 7.11 4.06 -24.39
C GLY A 138 8.49 4.71 -24.39
N ASN A 139 8.66 5.80 -23.64
CA ASN A 139 9.94 6.52 -23.47
C ASN A 139 10.83 5.85 -22.40
N SER A 140 10.66 4.55 -22.17
CA SER A 140 11.37 3.76 -21.18
C SER A 140 11.75 2.39 -21.77
N PRO A 141 12.96 1.86 -21.50
CA PRO A 141 13.36 0.53 -21.94
C PRO A 141 12.58 -0.59 -21.23
N VAL A 142 11.91 -0.26 -20.13
CA VAL A 142 11.07 -1.17 -19.36
C VAL A 142 9.68 -0.59 -19.19
N LYS A 143 8.66 -1.44 -19.28
CA LYS A 143 7.25 -1.03 -19.14
C LYS A 143 6.71 -1.42 -17.77
N ASN A 144 6.18 -0.44 -17.04
CA ASN A 144 5.46 -0.59 -15.78
C ASN A 144 4.03 -1.07 -16.05
N SER A 145 3.20 -0.27 -16.72
CA SER A 145 1.79 -0.58 -16.93
C SER A 145 1.55 -1.27 -18.26
N SER A 146 1.02 -2.49 -18.28
CA SER A 146 0.55 -3.13 -19.53
C SER A 146 -0.82 -2.63 -19.99
N ALA A 147 -1.63 -2.11 -19.06
CA ALA A 147 -3.00 -1.65 -19.28
C ALA A 147 -3.11 -0.14 -19.55
N ALA A 148 -1.99 0.51 -19.89
CA ALA A 148 -1.91 1.96 -20.15
C ALA A 148 -2.57 2.82 -19.05
N SER A 149 -2.34 2.45 -17.79
CA SER A 149 -2.96 3.06 -16.61
C SER A 149 -1.91 3.53 -15.62
N ILE A 150 -2.17 4.68 -14.98
CA ILE A 150 -1.33 5.25 -13.91
C ILE A 150 -2.00 4.93 -12.58
N ASN A 151 -1.35 4.21 -11.68
CA ASN A 151 -1.97 3.80 -10.42
C ASN A 151 -1.50 4.69 -9.27
N ILE A 152 -2.40 5.52 -8.74
CA ILE A 152 -2.11 6.44 -7.62
C ILE A 152 -2.88 5.99 -6.38
N VAL A 153 -2.17 5.73 -5.28
CA VAL A 153 -2.79 5.57 -3.96
C VAL A 153 -3.06 6.96 -3.39
N LYS A 154 -4.30 7.19 -2.93
CA LYS A 154 -4.71 8.43 -2.27
C LYS A 154 -5.04 8.13 -0.79
N PRO A 155 -4.23 8.64 0.15
CA PRO A 155 -4.38 8.39 1.58
C PRO A 155 -5.31 9.41 2.26
N LYS A 156 -5.65 9.13 3.51
CA LYS A 156 -6.22 10.06 4.51
C LYS A 156 -7.44 10.86 4.01
N MET A 157 -8.30 10.20 3.24
CA MET A 157 -9.57 10.79 2.80
C MET A 157 -10.66 10.52 3.83
N HIS A 158 -11.47 11.51 4.16
CA HIS A 158 -12.59 11.38 5.10
C HIS A 158 -13.93 11.41 4.36
N GLY A 159 -14.40 10.24 3.92
CA GLY A 159 -15.75 10.06 3.37
C GLY A 159 -15.87 10.31 1.86
N PRO A 160 -17.08 10.10 1.32
CA PRO A 160 -17.30 9.98 -0.12
C PRO A 160 -17.09 11.29 -0.90
N GLU A 161 -17.32 12.45 -0.26
CA GLU A 161 -17.12 13.75 -0.92
C GLU A 161 -15.64 14.02 -1.22
N GLU A 162 -14.73 13.61 -0.34
CA GLU A 162 -13.29 13.73 -0.56
C GLU A 162 -12.76 12.75 -1.61
N VAL A 163 -13.39 11.57 -1.72
CA VAL A 163 -13.13 10.66 -2.84
C VAL A 163 -13.63 11.23 -4.15
N ALA A 164 -14.83 11.84 -4.16
CA ALA A 164 -15.36 12.54 -5.33
C ALA A 164 -14.49 13.74 -5.75
N PHE A 165 -13.94 14.47 -4.79
CA PHE A 165 -12.96 15.52 -5.05
C PHE A 165 -11.71 14.95 -5.72
N THR A 166 -11.15 13.85 -5.21
CA THR A 166 -10.00 13.18 -5.85
C THR A 166 -10.32 12.69 -7.26
N ASN A 167 -11.51 12.12 -7.47
CA ASN A 167 -11.98 11.69 -8.79
C ASN A 167 -12.06 12.89 -9.76
N THR A 168 -12.52 14.05 -9.27
CA THR A 168 -12.54 15.30 -10.04
C THR A 168 -11.12 15.77 -10.34
N LEU A 169 -10.23 15.80 -9.34
CA LEU A 169 -8.81 16.16 -9.50
C LEU A 169 -8.14 15.31 -10.59
N PHE A 170 -8.27 13.98 -10.52
CA PHE A 170 -7.69 13.08 -11.52
C PHE A 170 -8.28 13.32 -12.92
N SER A 171 -9.58 13.57 -13.01
CA SER A 171 -10.21 13.94 -14.30
C SER A 171 -9.64 15.25 -14.86
N ARG A 172 -9.33 16.23 -14.01
CA ARG A 172 -8.71 17.51 -14.43
C ARG A 172 -7.24 17.34 -14.81
N VAL A 173 -6.50 16.48 -14.12
CA VAL A 173 -5.12 16.12 -14.50
C VAL A 173 -5.11 15.41 -15.85
N GLU A 174 -6.04 14.49 -16.09
CA GLU A 174 -6.18 13.84 -17.40
C GLU A 174 -6.46 14.84 -18.52
N GLN A 175 -7.36 15.80 -18.29
CA GLN A 175 -7.63 16.86 -19.26
C GLN A 175 -6.39 17.73 -19.51
N LEU A 176 -5.67 18.11 -18.44
CA LEU A 176 -4.43 18.88 -18.54
C LEU A 176 -3.37 18.16 -19.38
N LEU A 177 -3.22 16.86 -19.17
CA LEU A 177 -2.23 16.01 -19.85
C LEU A 177 -2.75 15.36 -21.14
N GLN A 178 -3.99 15.68 -21.55
CA GLN A 178 -4.67 15.11 -22.73
C GLN A 178 -4.73 13.57 -22.72
N LEU A 179 -4.88 12.98 -21.53
CA LEU A 179 -5.05 11.55 -21.35
C LEU A 179 -6.51 11.12 -21.56
N PRO A 180 -6.76 9.90 -22.07
CA PRO A 180 -8.10 9.33 -22.07
C PRO A 180 -8.71 9.35 -20.67
N ALA A 181 -10.02 9.54 -20.60
CA ALA A 181 -10.75 9.52 -19.32
C ALA A 181 -10.49 8.20 -18.57
N ASN A 182 -10.32 8.30 -17.26
CA ASN A 182 -10.04 7.18 -16.36
C ASN A 182 -8.67 6.51 -16.57
N THR A 183 -7.71 7.11 -17.28
CA THR A 183 -6.32 6.64 -17.34
C THR A 183 -5.68 6.55 -15.94
N VAL A 184 -5.91 7.57 -15.09
CA VAL A 184 -5.42 7.65 -13.72
C VAL A 184 -6.35 6.88 -12.79
N LYS A 185 -5.85 5.79 -12.25
CA LYS A 185 -6.53 4.88 -11.33
C LYS A 185 -6.28 5.29 -9.88
N MET A 186 -7.21 4.93 -9.01
CA MET A 186 -7.23 5.32 -7.61
C MET A 186 -7.14 4.08 -6.70
N GLY A 187 -6.11 4.06 -5.87
CA GLY A 187 -6.09 3.25 -4.67
C GLY A 187 -6.67 4.04 -3.50
N ILE A 188 -7.75 3.57 -2.91
CA ILE A 188 -8.43 4.23 -1.79
C ILE A 188 -7.90 3.63 -0.50
N MET A 189 -7.26 4.44 0.34
CA MET A 189 -6.99 4.02 1.70
C MET A 189 -8.26 4.13 2.55
N ASP A 190 -8.69 3.01 3.12
CA ASP A 190 -9.72 2.96 4.15
C ASP A 190 -9.02 3.08 5.49
N GLU A 191 -8.61 4.30 5.84
CA GLU A 191 -7.80 4.56 7.03
C GLU A 191 -8.35 5.70 7.89
N GLU A 192 -9.53 6.21 7.57
CA GLU A 192 -10.22 7.25 8.32
C GLU A 192 -11.63 6.78 8.67
N ARG A 193 -12.09 7.03 9.89
CA ARG A 193 -13.38 6.55 10.42
C ARG A 193 -14.56 6.96 9.55
N ARG A 194 -14.56 8.21 9.05
CA ARG A 194 -15.61 8.72 8.16
C ARG A 194 -15.61 8.01 6.81
N THR A 195 -14.46 7.54 6.33
CA THR A 195 -14.38 6.64 5.16
C THR A 195 -14.86 5.24 5.51
N SER A 196 -14.39 4.62 6.59
CA SER A 196 -14.77 3.23 6.94
C SER A 196 -16.28 3.06 7.12
N VAL A 197 -16.94 4.03 7.76
CA VAL A 197 -18.40 4.02 7.96
C VAL A 197 -19.15 4.17 6.63
N ASN A 198 -18.58 4.90 5.67
CA ASN A 198 -19.19 5.22 4.37
C ASN A 198 -18.50 4.54 3.18
N LEU A 199 -17.74 3.47 3.40
CA LEU A 199 -16.80 2.92 2.42
C LEU A 199 -17.46 2.57 1.07
N LYS A 200 -18.69 2.04 1.11
CA LYS A 200 -19.45 1.73 -0.11
C LYS A 200 -19.71 2.97 -0.97
N ALA A 201 -20.01 4.10 -0.35
CA ALA A 201 -20.19 5.38 -1.05
C ALA A 201 -18.85 5.95 -1.53
N CYS A 202 -17.77 5.78 -0.77
CA CYS A 202 -16.41 6.13 -1.19
C CYS A 202 -16.01 5.39 -2.47
N ILE A 203 -16.19 4.07 -2.50
CA ILE A 203 -15.94 3.25 -3.70
C ILE A 203 -16.83 3.70 -4.86
N ALA A 204 -18.11 3.98 -4.61
CA ALA A 204 -19.03 4.45 -5.65
C ALA A 204 -18.59 5.79 -6.28
N ALA A 205 -18.03 6.71 -5.48
CA ALA A 205 -17.54 8.01 -5.93
C ALA A 205 -16.34 7.93 -6.89
N ALA A 206 -15.62 6.80 -6.90
CA ALA A 206 -14.50 6.52 -7.81
C ALA A 206 -14.64 5.17 -8.54
N LYS A 207 -15.88 4.71 -8.79
CA LYS A 207 -16.17 3.36 -9.32
C LYS A 207 -15.48 3.01 -10.65
N GLU A 208 -15.12 4.00 -11.45
CA GLU A 208 -14.44 3.83 -12.74
C GLU A 208 -12.91 3.85 -12.63
N ARG A 209 -12.39 4.22 -11.45
CA ARG A 209 -10.96 4.39 -11.18
C ARG A 209 -10.42 3.46 -10.11
N VAL A 210 -11.27 2.98 -9.22
CA VAL A 210 -10.87 2.18 -8.06
C VAL A 210 -10.16 0.89 -8.49
N VAL A 211 -8.91 0.74 -8.06
CA VAL A 211 -8.07 -0.45 -8.32
C VAL A 211 -7.58 -1.09 -7.03
N PHE A 212 -7.86 -0.47 -5.88
CA PHE A 212 -7.38 -0.90 -4.57
C PHE A 212 -8.24 -0.26 -3.48
N ILE A 213 -8.64 -1.06 -2.49
CA ILE A 213 -9.01 -0.58 -1.15
C ILE A 213 -8.09 -1.25 -0.13
N ASN A 214 -7.71 -0.57 0.93
CA ASN A 214 -6.82 -1.16 1.95
C ASN A 214 -7.07 -0.62 3.34
N THR A 215 -6.97 -1.51 4.31
CA THR A 215 -7.04 -1.16 5.73
C THR A 215 -5.71 -0.62 6.26
N GLY A 216 -5.56 0.71 6.22
CA GLY A 216 -4.49 1.46 6.89
C GLY A 216 -4.70 1.54 8.40
N PHE A 217 -4.65 0.39 9.09
CA PHE A 217 -5.13 0.28 10.48
C PHE A 217 -4.42 1.19 11.50
N LEU A 218 -3.18 1.62 11.22
CA LEU A 218 -2.40 2.49 12.12
C LEU A 218 -3.00 3.90 12.14
N ASP A 219 -3.13 4.54 10.98
CA ASP A 219 -3.81 5.84 10.84
C ASP A 219 -5.25 5.76 11.33
N ARG A 220 -5.95 4.67 10.97
CA ARG A 220 -7.32 4.43 11.42
C ARG A 220 -7.47 4.41 12.92
N THR A 221 -6.47 3.88 13.64
CA THR A 221 -6.45 3.88 15.10
C THR A 221 -6.21 5.29 15.64
N GLY A 222 -5.33 6.06 15.00
CA GLY A 222 -5.13 7.48 15.31
C GLY A 222 -6.41 8.30 15.18
N ASP A 223 -7.13 8.15 14.06
CA ASP A 223 -8.40 8.84 13.84
C ASP A 223 -9.52 8.37 14.79
N GLU A 224 -9.54 7.09 15.20
CA GLU A 224 -10.50 6.62 16.22
C GLU A 224 -10.29 7.33 17.56
N ILE A 225 -9.03 7.46 17.99
CA ILE A 225 -8.65 8.16 19.23
C ILE A 225 -8.98 9.65 19.10
N HIS A 226 -8.64 10.28 17.97
CA HIS A 226 -8.89 11.70 17.76
C HIS A 226 -10.38 12.04 17.69
N THR A 227 -11.15 11.27 16.91
CA THR A 227 -12.61 11.45 16.77
C THR A 227 -13.33 11.31 18.12
N SER A 228 -12.86 10.40 18.98
CA SER A 228 -13.48 10.11 20.28
C SER A 228 -12.76 10.77 21.46
N MET A 229 -11.89 11.74 21.22
CA MET A 229 -11.00 12.33 22.23
C MET A 229 -11.76 12.86 23.45
N GLN A 230 -12.94 13.45 23.23
CA GLN A 230 -13.78 14.02 24.29
C GLN A 230 -14.75 13.00 24.92
N ALA A 231 -14.80 11.77 24.43
CA ALA A 231 -15.71 10.74 24.93
C ALA A 231 -15.19 10.04 26.20
N GLY A 232 -13.87 10.05 26.43
CA GLY A 232 -13.25 9.49 27.63
C GLY A 232 -11.85 8.93 27.38
N VAL A 233 -11.29 8.30 28.42
CA VAL A 233 -9.98 7.64 28.34
C VAL A 233 -10.08 6.40 27.47
N VAL A 234 -9.23 6.32 26.44
CA VAL A 234 -9.09 5.14 25.59
C VAL A 234 -8.21 4.07 26.24
N LEU A 235 -8.35 2.83 25.80
CA LEU A 235 -7.50 1.72 26.24
C LEU A 235 -6.01 1.92 25.85
N PRO A 236 -5.06 1.30 26.56
CA PRO A 236 -3.65 1.25 26.15
C PRO A 236 -3.46 0.72 24.72
N LYS A 237 -2.41 1.18 24.02
CA LYS A 237 -2.22 0.96 22.57
C LYS A 237 -2.31 -0.50 22.14
N ALA A 238 -1.74 -1.42 22.91
CA ALA A 238 -1.78 -2.84 22.60
C ALA A 238 -3.18 -3.46 22.75
N ALA A 239 -3.98 -2.97 23.71
CA ALA A 239 -5.33 -3.45 23.98
C ALA A 239 -6.36 -2.95 22.95
N ILE A 240 -6.11 -1.80 22.32
CA ILE A 240 -6.97 -1.28 21.23
C ILE A 240 -7.07 -2.30 20.08
N LYS A 241 -5.99 -3.01 19.75
CA LYS A 241 -5.95 -4.01 18.67
C LYS A 241 -6.84 -5.23 18.89
N GLN A 242 -7.37 -5.40 20.09
CA GLN A 242 -8.26 -6.51 20.45
C GLN A 242 -9.73 -6.07 20.52
N GLN A 243 -10.02 -4.78 20.25
CA GLN A 243 -11.37 -4.25 20.40
C GLN A 243 -12.28 -4.63 19.23
N PRO A 244 -13.58 -4.84 19.45
CA PRO A 244 -14.51 -5.24 18.39
C PRO A 244 -14.54 -4.33 17.17
N TRP A 245 -14.28 -3.03 17.34
CA TRP A 245 -14.30 -2.06 16.24
C TRP A 245 -13.24 -2.36 15.18
N ILE A 246 -12.05 -2.82 15.56
CA ILE A 246 -10.95 -3.07 14.61
C ILE A 246 -11.24 -4.32 13.77
N ALA A 247 -11.79 -5.36 14.39
CA ALA A 247 -12.23 -6.57 13.68
C ALA A 247 -13.38 -6.24 12.71
N ALA A 248 -14.37 -5.48 13.16
CA ALA A 248 -15.47 -5.04 12.30
C ALA A 248 -14.98 -4.14 11.16
N TYR A 249 -14.02 -3.26 11.40
CA TYR A 249 -13.37 -2.44 10.37
C TYR A 249 -12.68 -3.31 9.31
N GLU A 250 -11.84 -4.25 9.74
CA GLU A 250 -11.09 -5.15 8.85
C GLU A 250 -12.00 -6.06 8.00
N ASP A 251 -13.08 -6.57 8.60
CA ASP A 251 -14.06 -7.42 7.92
C ASP A 251 -14.94 -6.62 6.96
N ARG A 252 -15.41 -5.43 7.38
CA ARG A 252 -16.27 -4.58 6.54
C ARG A 252 -15.56 -4.12 5.28
N ASN A 253 -14.24 -3.88 5.33
CA ASN A 253 -13.45 -3.54 4.16
C ASN A 253 -13.55 -4.65 3.09
N VAL A 254 -13.33 -5.90 3.49
CA VAL A 254 -13.44 -7.07 2.61
C VAL A 254 -14.88 -7.26 2.14
N ASP A 255 -15.85 -7.26 3.06
CA ASP A 255 -17.27 -7.48 2.74
C ASP A 255 -17.76 -6.47 1.69
N ILE A 256 -17.47 -5.18 1.90
CA ILE A 256 -17.90 -4.10 1.00
C ILE A 256 -17.15 -4.18 -0.33
N GLY A 257 -15.84 -4.48 -0.32
CA GLY A 257 -15.08 -4.71 -1.55
C GLY A 257 -15.66 -5.82 -2.42
N LEU A 258 -16.04 -6.95 -1.81
CA LEU A 258 -16.68 -8.07 -2.51
C LEU A 258 -18.08 -7.71 -3.01
N GLN A 259 -18.92 -7.08 -2.17
CA GLN A 259 -20.26 -6.64 -2.55
C GLN A 259 -20.26 -5.59 -3.68
N THR A 260 -19.18 -4.80 -3.79
CA THR A 260 -19.03 -3.79 -4.86
C THR A 260 -18.35 -4.35 -6.11
N GLY A 261 -18.04 -5.64 -6.16
CA GLY A 261 -17.52 -6.31 -7.35
C GLY A 261 -16.03 -6.07 -7.62
N LEU A 262 -15.24 -5.81 -6.58
CA LEU A 262 -13.80 -5.59 -6.71
C LEU A 262 -13.01 -6.88 -7.01
N SER A 263 -13.53 -8.06 -6.64
CA SER A 263 -12.86 -9.33 -6.95
C SER A 263 -12.66 -9.48 -8.47
N GLY A 264 -11.43 -9.80 -8.87
CA GLY A 264 -11.03 -9.90 -10.28
C GLY A 264 -10.82 -8.55 -11.00
N ARG A 265 -11.03 -7.41 -10.35
CA ARG A 265 -10.87 -6.06 -10.93
C ARG A 265 -9.93 -5.15 -10.14
N ALA A 266 -9.86 -5.33 -8.83
CA ALA A 266 -9.13 -4.49 -7.90
C ALA A 266 -8.56 -5.32 -6.74
N GLN A 267 -7.64 -4.72 -6.02
CA GLN A 267 -7.08 -5.27 -4.79
C GLN A 267 -7.98 -4.96 -3.59
N ILE A 268 -8.17 -5.94 -2.71
CA ILE A 268 -8.68 -5.81 -1.34
C ILE A 268 -7.49 -6.11 -0.44
N GLY A 269 -6.93 -5.05 0.15
CA GLY A 269 -5.66 -5.09 0.84
C GLY A 269 -5.76 -5.00 2.36
N LYS A 270 -4.74 -5.53 3.04
CA LYS A 270 -4.56 -5.36 4.49
C LYS A 270 -3.20 -4.77 4.84
N GLY A 271 -3.10 -4.28 6.07
CA GLY A 271 -1.97 -3.49 6.56
C GLY A 271 -0.60 -4.19 6.66
N MET A 272 0.36 -3.36 7.03
CA MET A 272 1.80 -3.65 7.12
C MET A 272 2.14 -4.70 8.20
N TRP A 273 3.19 -5.48 7.98
CA TRP A 273 3.89 -6.18 9.07
C TRP A 273 4.94 -5.24 9.71
N PRO A 274 4.73 -4.75 10.94
CA PRO A 274 5.52 -3.66 11.50
C PRO A 274 6.77 -4.13 12.27
N MET A 275 7.13 -5.42 12.22
CA MET A 275 8.26 -6.00 12.96
C MET A 275 9.27 -6.66 12.02
N PRO A 276 10.10 -5.89 11.28
CA PRO A 276 10.95 -6.39 10.18
C PRO A 276 11.87 -7.56 10.56
N ASP A 277 12.31 -7.66 11.81
CA ASP A 277 13.21 -8.72 12.27
C ASP A 277 12.47 -9.99 12.76
N LYS A 278 11.15 -9.93 12.93
CA LYS A 278 10.33 -11.04 13.44
C LYS A 278 9.73 -11.88 12.32
N MET A 279 10.56 -12.33 11.37
CA MET A 279 10.09 -13.02 10.16
C MET A 279 9.46 -14.40 10.42
N ALA A 280 9.93 -15.15 11.42
CA ALA A 280 9.29 -16.41 11.82
C ALA A 280 7.85 -16.17 12.30
N LEU A 281 7.66 -15.16 13.15
CA LEU A 281 6.33 -14.76 13.62
C LEU A 281 5.44 -14.25 12.48
N MET A 282 6.02 -13.55 11.50
CA MET A 282 5.29 -13.15 10.29
C MET A 282 4.75 -14.36 9.52
N MET A 283 5.55 -15.42 9.39
CA MET A 283 5.13 -16.66 8.73
C MET A 283 4.03 -17.40 9.50
N GLU A 284 4.02 -17.30 10.82
CA GLU A 284 2.95 -17.90 11.63
C GLU A 284 1.64 -17.09 11.56
N GLN A 285 1.74 -15.76 11.64
CA GLN A 285 0.57 -14.90 11.88
C GLN A 285 -0.02 -14.29 10.61
N LYS A 286 0.83 -13.92 9.63
CA LYS A 286 0.37 -13.11 8.49
C LYS A 286 -0.42 -13.92 7.47
N ILE A 287 -0.44 -15.26 7.56
CA ILE A 287 -1.35 -16.13 6.81
C ILE A 287 -2.83 -15.78 7.03
N ALA A 288 -3.17 -15.16 8.17
CA ALA A 288 -4.52 -14.69 8.45
C ALA A 288 -5.03 -13.67 7.41
N HIS A 289 -4.13 -12.88 6.79
CA HIS A 289 -4.52 -11.89 5.78
C HIS A 289 -5.11 -12.54 4.52
N PRO A 290 -4.41 -13.46 3.81
CA PRO A 290 -5.02 -14.16 2.67
C PRO A 290 -6.25 -15.00 3.07
N GLN A 291 -6.25 -15.64 4.26
CA GLN A 291 -7.41 -16.38 4.75
C GLN A 291 -8.66 -15.51 4.94
N SER A 292 -8.47 -14.23 5.28
CA SER A 292 -9.55 -13.24 5.37
C SER A 292 -10.03 -12.70 4.00
N GLY A 293 -9.54 -13.24 2.89
CA GLY A 293 -9.95 -12.83 1.54
C GLY A 293 -9.17 -11.63 0.97
N ALA A 294 -8.11 -11.18 1.63
CA ALA A 294 -7.26 -10.12 1.09
C ALA A 294 -6.32 -10.68 0.02
N ASN A 295 -6.39 -10.15 -1.20
CA ASN A 295 -5.52 -10.57 -2.31
C ASN A 295 -4.20 -9.78 -2.37
N THR A 296 -3.96 -8.92 -1.39
CA THR A 296 -2.67 -8.29 -1.13
C THR A 296 -2.55 -7.91 0.34
N ALA A 297 -1.33 -7.86 0.85
CA ALA A 297 -1.04 -7.30 2.16
C ALA A 297 0.36 -6.71 2.19
N TRP A 298 0.55 -5.65 2.97
CA TRP A 298 1.81 -4.92 2.98
C TRP A 298 2.90 -5.64 3.79
N VAL A 299 4.12 -5.60 3.27
CA VAL A 299 5.34 -6.19 3.84
C VAL A 299 6.48 -5.16 3.78
N PRO A 300 7.41 -5.15 4.74
CA PRO A 300 8.38 -4.06 4.87
C PRO A 300 9.64 -4.23 4.01
N SER A 301 9.84 -5.37 3.34
CA SER A 301 11.07 -5.63 2.60
C SER A 301 10.90 -6.68 1.49
N PRO A 302 11.82 -6.74 0.49
CA PRO A 302 11.84 -7.80 -0.51
C PRO A 302 11.96 -9.21 0.08
N THR A 303 12.70 -9.36 1.18
CA THR A 303 12.80 -10.63 1.92
C THR A 303 11.45 -11.01 2.51
N ALA A 304 10.76 -10.08 3.18
CA ALA A 304 9.44 -10.32 3.72
C ALA A 304 8.41 -10.62 2.62
N ALA A 305 8.52 -9.99 1.45
CA ALA A 305 7.67 -10.31 0.28
C ALA A 305 7.87 -11.75 -0.21
N THR A 306 9.13 -12.19 -0.32
CA THR A 306 9.45 -13.57 -0.73
C THR A 306 8.88 -14.59 0.24
N LEU A 307 9.00 -14.32 1.54
CA LEU A 307 8.43 -15.18 2.58
C LEU A 307 6.90 -15.17 2.55
N HIS A 308 6.28 -13.99 2.50
CA HIS A 308 4.83 -13.86 2.56
C HIS A 308 4.14 -14.43 1.31
N ALA A 309 4.81 -14.47 0.15
CA ALA A 309 4.32 -15.13 -1.07
C ALA A 309 3.97 -16.61 -0.85
N MET A 310 4.67 -17.31 0.06
CA MET A 310 4.37 -18.70 0.39
C MET A 310 2.95 -18.88 0.95
N HIS A 311 2.43 -17.91 1.72
CA HIS A 311 1.05 -17.99 2.20
C HIS A 311 0.01 -18.00 1.07
N TYR A 312 0.30 -17.33 -0.05
CA TYR A 312 -0.60 -17.33 -1.21
C TYR A 312 -0.47 -18.61 -2.05
N HIS A 313 0.55 -19.43 -1.81
CA HIS A 313 0.57 -20.81 -2.30
C HIS A 313 -0.26 -21.75 -1.40
N ASP A 314 -0.28 -21.50 -0.09
CA ASP A 314 -1.06 -22.28 0.88
C ASP A 314 -2.56 -21.95 0.86
N VAL A 315 -2.91 -20.72 0.46
CA VAL A 315 -4.28 -20.19 0.53
C VAL A 315 -4.75 -19.74 -0.85
N ASP A 316 -5.79 -20.39 -1.36
CA ASP A 316 -6.56 -19.87 -2.50
C ASP A 316 -7.46 -18.72 -2.04
N VAL A 317 -6.93 -17.49 -2.16
CA VAL A 317 -7.64 -16.28 -1.74
C VAL A 317 -8.97 -16.12 -2.47
N PHE A 318 -9.07 -16.50 -3.75
CA PHE A 318 -10.31 -16.32 -4.50
C PHE A 318 -11.39 -17.32 -4.07
N ALA A 319 -11.00 -18.54 -3.67
CA ALA A 319 -11.91 -19.45 -2.98
C ALA A 319 -12.36 -18.89 -1.62
N CYS A 320 -11.46 -18.30 -0.82
CA CYS A 320 -11.83 -17.62 0.43
C CYS A 320 -12.82 -16.47 0.17
N GLN A 321 -12.55 -15.61 -0.82
CA GLN A 321 -13.45 -14.51 -1.19
C GLN A 321 -14.84 -15.00 -1.60
N LYS A 322 -14.94 -16.14 -2.31
CA LYS A 322 -16.22 -16.73 -2.67
C LYS A 322 -17.00 -17.19 -1.43
N ALA A 323 -16.35 -17.80 -0.44
CA ALA A 323 -17.02 -18.18 0.80
C ALA A 323 -17.43 -16.94 1.63
N ILE A 324 -16.57 -15.91 1.67
CA ILE A 324 -16.83 -14.68 2.41
C ILE A 324 -17.98 -13.88 1.80
N SER A 325 -18.16 -13.89 0.49
CA SER A 325 -19.25 -13.13 -0.15
C SER A 325 -20.66 -13.62 0.24
N GLU A 326 -20.76 -14.83 0.81
CA GLU A 326 -22.01 -15.41 1.33
C GLU A 326 -22.30 -15.03 2.79
N ARG A 327 -21.31 -14.48 3.53
CA ARG A 327 -21.47 -14.12 4.95
C ARG A 327 -22.23 -12.81 5.14
N GLN A 328 -22.84 -12.64 6.30
CA GLN A 328 -23.42 -11.35 6.69
C GLN A 328 -22.32 -10.31 6.89
N GLN A 329 -22.51 -9.12 6.30
CA GLN A 329 -21.58 -8.00 6.48
C GLN A 329 -21.36 -7.70 7.96
N ALA A 330 -20.09 -7.48 8.34
CA ALA A 330 -19.69 -7.16 9.70
C ALA A 330 -20.39 -5.89 10.26
N SER A 331 -20.62 -5.90 11.57
CA SER A 331 -21.54 -4.98 12.24
C SER A 331 -21.09 -3.51 12.17
N LEU A 332 -21.98 -2.63 11.72
CA LEU A 332 -21.77 -1.19 11.80
C LEU A 332 -21.75 -0.71 13.26
N THR A 333 -22.55 -1.30 14.14
CA THR A 333 -22.56 -0.97 15.57
C THR A 333 -21.21 -1.26 16.21
N GLN A 334 -20.59 -2.40 15.90
CA GLN A 334 -19.24 -2.71 16.40
C GLN A 334 -18.21 -1.72 15.88
N LEU A 335 -18.23 -1.37 14.58
CA LEU A 335 -17.36 -0.35 14.00
C LEU A 335 -17.51 1.01 14.69
N LEU A 336 -18.73 1.38 15.08
CA LEU A 336 -19.02 2.66 15.73
C LEU A 336 -18.75 2.67 17.24
N THR A 337 -18.34 1.54 17.84
CA THR A 337 -18.09 1.43 19.28
C THR A 337 -16.65 1.87 19.58
N PRO A 338 -16.42 3.05 20.18
CA PRO A 338 -15.07 3.55 20.44
C PRO A 338 -14.35 2.68 21.50
N PRO A 339 -13.01 2.58 21.47
CA PRO A 339 -12.22 1.75 22.37
C PRO A 339 -12.01 2.42 23.76
N LEU A 340 -13.11 2.84 24.38
CA LEU A 340 -13.09 3.50 25.68
C LEU A 340 -12.85 2.50 26.81
N MET A 341 -12.09 2.93 27.81
CA MET A 341 -11.82 2.17 29.01
C MET A 341 -13.00 2.33 30.00
N VAL A 342 -13.52 1.21 30.52
CA VAL A 342 -14.69 1.20 31.42
C VAL A 342 -14.35 1.79 32.80
N ASP A 343 -13.19 1.43 33.36
CA ASP A 343 -12.72 1.94 34.65
C ASP A 343 -11.26 2.42 34.55
N PRO A 344 -11.03 3.69 34.15
CA PRO A 344 -9.67 4.25 34.07
C PRO A 344 -8.90 4.21 35.40
N ASN A 345 -9.59 4.16 36.54
CA ASN A 345 -8.94 4.11 37.86
C ASN A 345 -8.32 2.75 38.17
N SER A 346 -8.58 1.74 37.34
CA SER A 346 -7.97 0.42 37.50
C SER A 346 -6.50 0.39 37.09
N LEU A 347 -5.98 1.42 36.42
CA LEU A 347 -4.57 1.50 36.01
C LEU A 347 -3.69 1.81 37.22
N THR A 348 -2.65 1.01 37.42
CA THR A 348 -1.61 1.32 38.40
C THR A 348 -0.71 2.45 37.89
N LYS A 349 0.07 3.06 38.79
CA LYS A 349 1.06 4.07 38.37
C LYS A 349 2.11 3.48 37.44
N GLU A 350 2.45 2.22 37.67
CA GLU A 350 3.38 1.44 36.88
C GLU A 350 2.84 1.18 35.47
N ASP A 351 1.55 0.83 35.33
CA ASP A 351 0.91 0.67 34.01
C ASP A 351 0.91 1.98 33.21
N ILE A 352 0.56 3.09 33.88
CA ILE A 352 0.54 4.42 33.25
C ILE A 352 1.96 4.81 32.79
N GLN A 353 2.97 4.65 33.65
CA GLN A 353 4.34 5.00 33.32
C GLN A 353 4.86 4.13 32.17
N ALA A 354 4.59 2.83 32.18
CA ALA A 354 5.03 1.92 31.13
C ALA A 354 4.40 2.27 29.76
N GLU A 355 3.10 2.60 29.73
CA GLU A 355 2.44 3.01 28.49
C GLU A 355 2.97 4.37 28.00
N LEU A 356 3.24 5.33 28.90
CA LEU A 356 3.84 6.62 28.55
C LEU A 356 5.25 6.44 27.99
N ASP A 357 6.12 5.68 28.66
CA ASP A 357 7.50 5.45 28.24
C ASP A 357 7.56 4.76 26.87
N ASN A 358 6.74 3.72 26.68
CA ASN A 358 6.67 2.98 25.41
C ASN A 358 6.21 3.86 24.25
N ASN A 359 5.24 4.76 24.47
CA ASN A 359 4.80 5.68 23.42
C ASN A 359 5.79 6.83 23.19
N ALA A 360 6.34 7.42 24.26
CA ALA A 360 7.33 8.49 24.17
C ALA A 360 8.60 8.02 23.46
N GLN A 361 9.10 6.82 23.78
CA GLN A 361 10.25 6.23 23.11
C GLN A 361 10.01 6.09 21.59
N GLY A 362 8.83 5.64 21.18
CA GLY A 362 8.48 5.47 19.77
C GLY A 362 8.22 6.79 19.01
N ILE A 363 7.92 7.88 19.72
CA ILE A 363 7.71 9.21 19.11
C ILE A 363 9.04 9.98 18.99
N LEU A 364 9.93 9.83 19.98
CA LEU A 364 11.20 10.55 20.05
C LEU A 364 12.34 9.90 19.26
N GLY A 365 12.29 8.57 19.10
CA GLY A 365 13.23 7.82 18.25
C GLY A 365 12.77 7.86 16.80
#